data_AF-A0AAU5YSS3-F1
#
_entry.id   AF-A0AAU5YSS3-F1
#
_cell.length_a   1.000
_cell.length_b   1.000
_cell.length_c   1.000
_cell.angle_alpha   90.00
_cell.angle_beta   90.00
_cell.angle_gamma   90.00
#
_symmetry.space_group_name_H-M   'P 1'
#
loop_
_entity.id
_entity.type
_entity.pdbx_description
1 polymer ?
#
loop_
_entity_poly.entity_id
_entity_poly.type
_entity_poly.pdbx_seq_one_letter_code
_entity_poly.pdbx_strand_id
1 'polypeptide(L)'
;MLTIHADSKGRALAVEGARIAEAGPLEGLVAAFPRARVRQWPGILTPGLVNPHGTELLEQAYHPDPREADELGTEPLTGAALAALAMAQPLDDARWGASARRGVQRMLAHGTVAAACEAGELRSRTVRDAVRRSGLTIVSRLGHPGGAPSLDPYAAGLPVEFAPPRERHSAARFAVFDVRDEAELAERGAGTCVATVIEGRLLYRRR
;
A
#
# COMPACT_ATOMS: atom_id res chain seq x y z
N MET A 1 -1.05 2.50 -23.01
CA MET A 1 -2.40 1.94 -23.23
C MET A 1 -3.28 2.38 -22.08
N LEU A 2 -4.39 3.06 -22.38
CA LEU A 2 -5.34 3.51 -21.38
C LEU A 2 -6.09 2.32 -20.78
N THR A 3 -6.24 2.30 -19.45
CA THR A 3 -6.96 1.25 -18.72
C THR A 3 -8.04 1.89 -17.85
N ILE A 4 -9.28 1.43 -17.95
CA ILE A 4 -10.38 1.81 -17.07
C ILE A 4 -10.43 0.81 -15.91
N HIS A 5 -10.31 1.30 -14.69
CA HIS A 5 -10.55 0.53 -13.47
C HIS A 5 -11.93 0.88 -12.93
N ALA A 6 -12.83 -0.09 -12.82
CA ALA A 6 -14.19 0.11 -12.35
C ALA A 6 -14.46 -0.73 -11.11
N ASP A 7 -15.14 -0.11 -10.15
CA ASP A 7 -15.60 -0.75 -8.92
C ASP A 7 -17.02 -1.33 -9.08
N SER A 8 -17.48 -2.08 -8.09
CA SER A 8 -18.81 -2.73 -8.11
C SER A 8 -19.98 -1.76 -8.01
N LYS A 9 -19.72 -0.48 -7.74
CA LYS A 9 -20.71 0.60 -7.68
C LYS A 9 -20.78 1.43 -8.96
N GLY A 10 -20.07 1.02 -10.01
CA GLY A 10 -20.04 1.73 -11.29
C GLY A 10 -19.17 2.98 -11.30
N ARG A 11 -18.41 3.27 -10.23
CA ARG A 11 -17.39 4.32 -10.25
C ARG A 11 -16.17 3.79 -10.97
N ALA A 12 -15.58 4.61 -11.82
CA ALA A 12 -14.44 4.22 -12.62
C ALA A 12 -13.39 5.32 -12.77
N LEU A 13 -12.15 4.87 -12.94
CA LEU A 13 -10.99 5.71 -13.23
C LEU A 13 -10.37 5.27 -14.56
N ALA A 14 -10.31 6.18 -15.53
CA ALA A 14 -9.52 6.01 -16.73
C ALA A 14 -8.07 6.41 -16.44
N VAL A 15 -7.14 5.48 -16.61
CA VAL A 15 -5.73 5.64 -16.28
C VAL A 15 -4.89 5.63 -17.55
N GLU A 16 -4.09 6.68 -17.73
CA GLU A 16 -3.10 6.78 -18.82
C GLU A 16 -1.72 7.11 -18.25
N GLY A 17 -0.78 6.16 -18.41
CA GLY A 17 0.53 6.27 -17.80
C GLY A 17 0.42 6.44 -16.28
N ALA A 18 0.99 7.52 -15.75
CA ALA A 18 1.02 7.84 -14.33
C ALA A 18 -0.16 8.72 -13.84
N ARG A 19 -1.14 9.00 -14.69
CA ARG A 19 -2.19 10.00 -14.43
C ARG A 19 -3.59 9.41 -14.61
N ILE A 20 -4.55 10.00 -13.89
CA ILE A 20 -5.98 9.81 -14.15
C ILE A 20 -6.34 10.68 -15.35
N ALA A 21 -6.70 10.05 -16.47
CA ALA A 21 -7.15 10.72 -17.68
C ALA A 21 -8.58 11.26 -17.52
N GLU A 22 -9.43 10.52 -16.81
CA GLU A 22 -10.79 10.92 -16.44
C GLU A 22 -11.32 10.07 -15.27
N ALA A 23 -12.24 10.62 -14.48
CA ALA A 23 -12.93 9.92 -13.39
C ALA A 23 -14.45 10.09 -13.52
N GLY A 24 -15.21 9.02 -13.33
CA GLY A 24 -16.66 9.10 -13.45
C GLY A 24 -17.35 7.73 -13.58
N PRO A 25 -18.61 7.71 -14.03
CA PRO A 25 -19.34 6.47 -14.28
C PRO A 25 -18.68 5.61 -15.36
N LEU A 26 -18.71 4.28 -15.19
CA LEU A 26 -18.12 3.33 -16.14
C LEU A 26 -18.62 3.53 -17.57
N GLU A 27 -19.94 3.71 -17.74
CA GLU A 27 -20.57 3.83 -19.06
C GLU A 27 -20.04 5.05 -19.82
N GLY A 28 -19.90 6.18 -19.11
CA GLY A 28 -19.34 7.42 -19.66
C GLY A 28 -17.88 7.25 -20.09
N LEU A 29 -17.07 6.55 -19.28
CA LEU A 29 -15.68 6.31 -19.62
C LEU A 29 -15.51 5.31 -20.78
N VAL A 30 -16.33 4.27 -20.86
CA VAL A 30 -16.31 3.32 -22.00
C VAL A 30 -16.72 4.01 -23.29
N ALA A 31 -17.71 4.90 -23.25
CA ALA A 31 -18.11 5.70 -24.42
C ALA A 31 -17.01 6.67 -24.86
N ALA A 32 -16.36 7.36 -23.91
CA ALA A 32 -15.26 8.29 -24.20
C ALA A 32 -13.98 7.60 -24.68
N PHE A 33 -13.70 6.38 -24.18
CA PHE A 33 -12.49 5.62 -24.46
C PHE A 33 -12.82 4.18 -24.93
N PRO A 34 -13.42 4.00 -26.13
CA PRO A 34 -13.92 2.70 -26.57
C PRO A 34 -12.84 1.64 -26.80
N ARG A 35 -11.57 2.05 -26.93
CA ARG A 35 -10.41 1.14 -27.08
C ARG A 35 -9.68 0.88 -25.76
N ALA A 36 -10.16 1.44 -24.66
CA ALA A 36 -9.56 1.24 -23.35
C ALA A 36 -9.67 -0.21 -22.91
N ARG A 37 -8.63 -0.72 -22.25
CA ARG A 37 -8.78 -1.97 -21.52
C ARG A 37 -9.65 -1.72 -20.29
N VAL A 38 -10.73 -2.49 -20.12
CA VAL A 38 -11.56 -2.42 -18.92
C VAL A 38 -11.15 -3.48 -17.91
N ARG A 39 -11.04 -3.09 -16.63
CA ARG A 39 -10.84 -3.97 -15.48
C ARG A 39 -11.92 -3.69 -14.46
N GLN A 40 -12.81 -4.65 -14.27
CA GLN A 40 -13.78 -4.62 -13.20
C GLN A 40 -13.23 -5.34 -11.98
N TRP A 41 -13.46 -4.76 -10.81
CA TRP A 41 -12.98 -5.27 -9.54
C TRP A 41 -14.16 -5.54 -8.61
N PRO A 42 -14.03 -6.51 -7.69
CA PRO A 42 -15.00 -6.68 -6.63
C PRO A 42 -14.85 -5.52 -5.62
N GLY A 43 -15.98 -5.07 -5.06
CA GLY A 43 -16.04 -4.02 -4.05
C GLY A 43 -15.72 -2.61 -4.55
N ILE A 44 -15.16 -1.76 -3.69
CA ILE A 44 -15.07 -0.31 -3.89
C ILE A 44 -13.66 0.18 -4.25
N LEU A 45 -13.59 1.20 -5.11
CA LEU A 45 -12.35 1.94 -5.40
C LEU A 45 -12.22 3.13 -4.45
N THR A 46 -11.02 3.32 -3.87
CA THR A 46 -10.70 4.44 -2.98
C THR A 46 -9.34 5.06 -3.33
N PRO A 47 -9.00 6.29 -2.86
CA PRO A 47 -7.71 6.92 -3.11
C PRO A 47 -6.44 6.17 -2.67
N GLY A 48 -6.58 5.05 -1.94
CA GLY A 48 -5.48 4.34 -1.30
C GLY A 48 -5.16 4.90 0.08
N LEU A 49 -4.50 4.09 0.91
CA LEU A 49 -4.25 4.41 2.32
C LEU A 49 -2.87 5.05 2.52
N VAL A 50 -2.79 5.93 3.51
CA VAL A 50 -1.53 6.39 4.11
C VAL A 50 -1.32 5.60 5.39
N ASN A 51 -0.24 4.80 5.45
CA ASN A 51 0.08 4.07 6.68
C ASN A 51 0.91 4.98 7.62
N PRO A 52 0.44 5.25 8.86
CA PRO A 52 1.10 6.18 9.77
C PRO A 52 2.45 5.66 10.30
N HIS A 53 2.64 4.35 10.31
CA HIS A 53 3.79 3.66 10.91
C HIS A 53 4.88 3.32 9.89
N GLY A 54 5.12 4.20 8.91
CA GLY A 54 6.07 3.96 7.82
C GLY A 54 7.49 3.68 8.31
N THR A 55 8.03 4.52 9.20
CA THR A 55 9.37 4.32 9.79
C THR A 55 9.44 3.01 10.57
N GLU A 56 8.43 2.72 11.39
CA GLU A 56 8.39 1.54 12.26
C GLU A 56 8.33 0.26 11.43
N LEU A 57 7.47 0.22 10.41
CA LEU A 57 7.29 -0.96 9.56
C LEU A 57 8.40 -1.16 8.53
N LEU A 58 9.09 -0.10 8.10
CA LEU A 58 10.10 -0.22 7.04
C LEU A 58 11.55 -0.22 7.56
N GLU A 59 11.82 0.40 8.71
CA GLU A 59 13.18 0.51 9.29
C GLU A 59 13.33 -0.14 10.66
N GLN A 60 12.24 -0.37 11.39
CA GLN A 60 12.28 -0.90 12.76
C GLN A 60 11.58 -2.27 12.89
N ALA A 61 11.24 -2.87 11.75
CA ALA A 61 10.63 -4.19 11.65
C ALA A 61 11.38 -5.05 10.64
N TYR A 62 11.60 -6.31 10.99
CA TYR A 62 12.04 -7.34 10.04
C TYR A 62 10.83 -8.09 9.49
N HIS A 63 10.73 -8.23 8.17
CA HIS A 63 9.68 -8.99 7.50
C HIS A 63 10.26 -10.33 7.02
N PRO A 64 9.95 -11.45 7.69
CA PRO A 64 10.53 -12.76 7.38
C PRO A 64 10.27 -13.22 5.95
N ASP A 65 11.26 -13.85 5.32
CA ASP A 65 11.06 -14.59 4.08
C ASP A 65 10.13 -15.80 4.31
N PRO A 66 9.29 -16.21 3.35
CA PRO A 66 8.48 -17.42 3.46
C PRO A 66 9.29 -18.67 3.77
N ARG A 67 10.58 -18.70 3.39
CA ARG A 67 11.49 -19.79 3.76
C ARG A 67 11.90 -19.79 5.24
N GLU A 68 11.80 -18.64 5.89
CA GLU A 68 12.07 -18.46 7.32
C GLU A 68 10.80 -18.62 8.16
N ALA A 69 9.62 -18.84 7.55
CA ALA A 69 8.35 -18.80 8.25
C ALA A 69 8.21 -19.88 9.34
N ASP A 70 8.82 -21.05 9.15
CA ASP A 70 8.79 -22.12 10.16
C ASP A 70 9.59 -21.75 11.42
N GLU A 71 10.60 -20.88 11.30
CA GLU A 71 11.47 -20.46 12.41
C GLU A 71 11.01 -19.12 13.02
N LEU A 72 10.70 -18.14 12.16
CA LEU A 72 10.45 -16.75 12.55
C LEU A 72 8.96 -16.38 12.53
N GLY A 73 8.09 -17.26 12.03
CA GLY A 73 6.69 -16.95 11.78
C GLY A 73 6.48 -16.05 10.58
N THR A 74 5.23 -15.64 10.37
CA THR A 74 4.83 -14.80 9.24
C THR A 74 4.69 -13.33 9.59
N GLU A 75 4.56 -12.98 10.87
CA GLU A 75 4.38 -11.59 11.28
C GLU A 75 5.68 -10.78 11.25
N PRO A 76 5.62 -9.45 11.08
CA PRO A 76 6.80 -8.61 11.23
C PRO A 76 7.39 -8.74 12.64
N LEU A 77 8.71 -8.97 12.72
CA LEU A 77 9.43 -8.98 13.99
C LEU A 77 9.82 -7.57 14.37
N THR A 78 9.47 -7.16 15.58
CA THR A 78 9.75 -5.82 16.13
C THR A 78 10.33 -5.94 17.55
N GLY A 79 10.87 -4.84 18.08
CA GLY A 79 11.32 -4.76 19.47
C GLY A 79 12.23 -5.90 19.91
N ALA A 80 11.86 -6.60 20.98
CA ALA A 80 12.65 -7.70 21.54
C ALA A 80 12.87 -8.86 20.57
N ALA A 81 11.89 -9.19 19.73
CA ALA A 81 12.02 -10.27 18.75
C ALA A 81 13.03 -9.91 17.66
N LEU A 82 13.01 -8.65 17.19
CA LEU A 82 14.01 -8.16 16.25
C LEU A 82 15.41 -8.12 16.88
N ALA A 83 15.52 -7.68 18.13
CA ALA A 83 16.79 -7.67 18.85
C ALA A 83 17.35 -9.09 19.04
N ALA A 84 16.50 -10.06 19.38
CA ALA A 84 16.88 -11.47 19.48
C ALA A 84 17.38 -12.03 18.14
N LEU A 85 16.69 -11.72 17.03
CA LEU A 85 17.15 -12.11 15.70
C LEU A 85 18.53 -11.53 15.38
N ALA A 86 18.74 -10.23 15.64
CA ALA A 86 20.00 -9.55 15.37
C ALA A 86 21.18 -10.11 16.19
N MET A 87 20.92 -10.62 17.40
CA MET A 87 21.92 -11.31 18.23
C MET A 87 22.20 -12.73 17.75
N ALA A 88 21.17 -13.45 17.31
CA ALA A 88 21.30 -14.83 16.85
C ALA A 88 22.01 -14.91 15.49
N GLN A 89 21.76 -13.95 14.60
CA GLN A 89 22.30 -13.94 13.24
C GLN A 89 22.53 -12.50 12.75
N PRO A 90 23.64 -12.21 12.06
CA PRO A 90 23.86 -10.90 11.45
C PRO A 90 22.75 -10.52 10.45
N LEU A 91 22.22 -9.30 10.58
CA LEU A 91 21.32 -8.70 9.62
C LEU A 91 22.13 -7.80 8.68
N ASP A 92 22.69 -8.40 7.63
CA ASP A 92 23.42 -7.65 6.61
C ASP A 92 22.48 -6.81 5.70
N ASP A 93 23.07 -5.94 4.88
CA ASP A 93 22.33 -5.08 3.96
C ASP A 93 21.48 -5.87 2.96
N ALA A 94 21.92 -7.05 2.53
CA ALA A 94 21.19 -7.85 1.57
C ALA A 94 19.89 -8.39 2.18
N ARG A 95 19.98 -8.95 3.39
CA ARG A 95 18.86 -9.47 4.18
C ARG A 95 17.93 -8.34 4.60
N TRP A 96 18.47 -7.20 5.06
CA TRP A 96 17.66 -6.03 5.41
C TRP A 96 16.91 -5.46 4.20
N GLY A 97 17.56 -5.42 3.03
CA GLY A 97 16.91 -5.00 1.79
C GLY A 97 15.82 -5.95 1.31
N ALA A 98 15.99 -7.26 1.51
CA ALA A 98 14.96 -8.25 1.22
C ALA A 98 13.74 -8.07 2.13
N SER A 99 13.97 -7.89 3.43
CA SER A 99 12.95 -7.53 4.42
C SER A 99 12.20 -6.27 4.01
N ALA A 100 12.90 -5.18 3.67
CA ALA A 100 12.26 -3.91 3.27
C ALA A 100 11.36 -4.07 2.03
N ARG A 101 11.83 -4.79 1.00
CA ARG A 101 11.00 -5.06 -0.20
C ARG A 101 9.75 -5.86 0.15
N ARG A 102 9.86 -6.79 1.09
CA ARG A 102 8.71 -7.57 1.58
C ARG A 102 7.75 -6.72 2.39
N GLY A 103 8.25 -5.87 3.28
CA GLY A 103 7.43 -4.90 4.02
C GLY A 103 6.62 -4.01 3.09
N VAL A 104 7.27 -3.46 2.05
CA VAL A 104 6.58 -2.69 1.00
C VAL A 104 5.50 -3.52 0.30
N GLN A 105 5.79 -4.77 -0.10
CA GLN A 105 4.80 -5.63 -0.74
C GLN A 105 3.61 -5.94 0.18
N ARG A 106 3.84 -6.10 1.49
CA ARG A 106 2.80 -6.30 2.50
C ARG A 106 1.95 -5.04 2.70
N MET A 107 2.56 -3.85 2.69
CA MET A 107 1.82 -2.58 2.75
C MET A 107 0.94 -2.39 1.51
N LEU A 108 1.48 -2.71 0.32
CA LEU A 108 0.70 -2.74 -0.92
C LEU A 108 -0.46 -3.75 -0.83
N ALA A 109 -0.26 -4.90 -0.18
CA ALA A 109 -1.34 -5.87 0.04
C ALA A 109 -2.49 -5.36 0.93
N HIS A 110 -2.30 -4.23 1.62
CA HIS A 110 -3.31 -3.52 2.41
C HIS A 110 -3.78 -2.22 1.75
N GLY A 111 -3.54 -2.02 0.44
CA GLY A 111 -3.98 -0.80 -0.23
C GLY A 111 -3.17 0.45 0.11
N THR A 112 -2.00 0.30 0.74
CA THR A 112 -1.16 1.43 1.12
C THR A 112 -0.46 1.99 -0.11
N VAL A 113 -0.63 3.29 -0.35
CA VAL A 113 0.01 4.04 -1.45
C VAL A 113 1.03 5.06 -0.96
N ALA A 114 0.99 5.39 0.33
CA ALA A 114 1.96 6.25 1.00
C ALA A 114 2.27 5.74 2.42
N ALA A 115 3.49 5.97 2.87
CA ALA A 115 3.93 5.67 4.22
C ALA A 115 4.39 6.97 4.90
N ALA A 116 3.85 7.25 6.08
CA ALA A 116 4.28 8.38 6.88
C ALA A 116 5.55 8.03 7.64
N CYS A 117 6.62 8.76 7.36
CA CYS A 117 7.92 8.59 8.01
C CYS A 117 8.27 9.82 8.84
N GLU A 118 8.97 9.58 9.95
CA GLU A 118 9.54 10.64 10.76
C GLU A 118 10.41 11.56 9.90
N ALA A 119 10.14 12.87 9.95
CA ALA A 119 10.80 13.89 9.12
C ALA A 119 10.70 13.67 7.59
N GLY A 120 9.84 12.74 7.13
CA GLY A 120 9.65 12.43 5.71
C GLY A 120 10.83 11.70 5.08
N GLU A 121 11.68 11.07 5.88
CA GLU A 121 12.84 10.35 5.38
C GLU A 121 12.98 8.95 5.98
N LEU A 122 13.68 8.09 5.22
CA LEU A 122 14.17 6.79 5.67
C LEU A 122 15.68 6.91 5.78
N ARG A 123 16.24 6.51 6.91
CA ARG A 123 17.67 6.66 7.22
C ARG A 123 18.52 5.62 6.49
N SER A 124 18.02 4.39 6.37
CA SER A 124 18.70 3.29 5.70
C SER A 124 18.67 3.46 4.18
N ARG A 125 19.85 3.49 3.55
CA ARG A 125 19.99 3.54 2.09
C ARG A 125 19.30 2.35 1.42
N THR A 126 19.48 1.16 1.97
CA THR A 126 18.91 -0.08 1.45
C THR A 126 17.38 -0.06 1.49
N VAL A 127 16.79 0.45 2.57
CA VAL A 127 15.33 0.61 2.68
C VAL A 127 14.82 1.68 1.71
N ARG A 128 15.49 2.83 1.61
CA ARG A 128 15.17 3.88 0.63
C ARG A 128 15.11 3.34 -0.79
N ASP A 129 16.10 2.53 -1.19
CA ASP A 129 16.14 1.95 -2.53
C ASP A 129 15.01 0.97 -2.78
N ALA A 130 14.62 0.17 -1.78
CA ALA A 130 13.47 -0.73 -1.87
C ALA A 130 12.16 0.05 -2.07
N VAL A 131 11.93 1.09 -1.26
CA VAL A 131 10.74 1.95 -1.34
C VAL A 131 10.68 2.69 -2.67
N ARG A 132 11.78 3.35 -3.07
CA ARG A 132 11.87 4.12 -4.33
C ARG A 132 11.51 3.26 -5.56
N ARG A 133 12.01 2.03 -5.63
CA ARG A 133 11.73 1.12 -6.76
C ARG A 133 10.27 0.70 -6.83
N SER A 134 9.61 0.58 -5.68
CA SER A 134 8.18 0.28 -5.63
C SER A 134 7.32 1.45 -6.08
N GLY A 135 7.74 2.69 -5.86
CA GLY A 135 6.95 3.90 -6.10
C GLY A 135 6.00 4.26 -4.95
N LEU A 136 6.02 3.51 -3.84
CA LEU A 136 5.37 3.89 -2.59
C LEU A 136 5.85 5.29 -2.15
N THR A 137 4.93 6.20 -1.92
CA THR A 137 5.26 7.58 -1.54
C THR A 137 5.67 7.65 -0.08
N ILE A 138 6.68 8.45 0.26
CA ILE A 138 6.96 8.83 1.64
C ILE A 138 6.34 10.19 1.91
N VAL A 139 5.55 10.29 2.97
CA VAL A 139 5.03 11.56 3.49
C VAL A 139 5.66 11.86 4.84
N SER A 140 5.85 13.15 5.12
CA SER A 140 6.44 13.58 6.39
C SER A 140 5.38 13.57 7.49
N ARG A 141 5.75 13.02 8.65
CA ARG A 141 5.02 13.20 9.90
C ARG A 141 5.91 13.78 10.98
N LEU A 142 5.31 14.51 11.91
CA LEU A 142 5.97 15.04 13.09
C LEU A 142 5.76 14.09 14.27
N GLY A 143 6.86 13.64 14.87
CA GLY A 143 6.84 12.76 16.04
C GLY A 143 6.25 11.37 15.76
N HIS A 144 6.20 10.53 16.80
CA HIS A 144 5.66 9.18 16.72
C HIS A 144 4.12 9.20 16.74
N PRO A 145 3.42 8.51 15.81
CA PRO A 145 1.99 8.67 15.57
C PRO A 145 1.07 8.09 16.67
N GLY A 146 1.63 7.49 17.73
CA GLY A 146 0.86 6.71 18.70
C GLY A 146 0.35 5.40 18.10
N GLY A 147 -0.59 4.73 18.77
CA GLY A 147 -1.13 3.45 18.31
C GLY A 147 -0.08 2.32 18.26
N ALA A 148 -0.46 1.18 17.67
CA ALA A 148 0.44 0.04 17.46
C ALA A 148 0.84 -0.04 15.97
N PRO A 149 2.13 -0.16 15.64
CA PRO A 149 2.56 -0.38 14.26
C PRO A 149 1.87 -1.58 13.62
N SER A 150 1.09 -1.32 12.56
CA SER A 150 0.29 -2.33 11.89
C SER A 150 0.36 -2.16 10.37
N LEU A 151 0.47 -3.28 9.64
CA LEU A 151 0.35 -3.29 8.19
C LEU A 151 -1.05 -2.87 7.72
N ASP A 152 -2.08 -3.16 8.53
CA ASP A 152 -3.44 -2.70 8.33
C ASP A 152 -3.68 -1.40 9.12
N PRO A 153 -3.87 -0.24 8.46
CA PRO A 153 -4.13 1.02 9.15
C PRO A 153 -5.36 1.01 10.06
N TYR A 154 -6.38 0.19 9.78
CA TYR A 154 -7.58 0.08 10.64
C TYR A 154 -7.29 -0.64 11.96
N ALA A 155 -6.26 -1.49 11.99
CA ALA A 155 -5.83 -2.18 13.21
C ALA A 155 -4.82 -1.37 14.04
N ALA A 156 -4.42 -0.18 13.57
CA ALA A 156 -3.37 0.63 14.19
C ALA A 156 -3.84 1.39 15.46
N GLY A 157 -5.14 1.42 15.74
CA GLY A 157 -5.72 2.18 16.85
C GLY A 157 -5.69 3.70 16.63
N LEU A 158 -5.57 4.14 15.38
CA LEU A 158 -5.54 5.52 14.95
C LEU A 158 -6.62 5.77 13.88
N PRO A 159 -7.11 7.00 13.71
CA PRO A 159 -7.93 7.35 12.55
C PRO A 159 -7.21 7.03 11.25
N VAL A 160 -7.89 6.32 10.34
CA VAL A 160 -7.32 5.96 9.04
C VAL A 160 -7.28 7.16 8.12
N GLU A 161 -6.13 7.36 7.48
CA GLU A 161 -5.93 8.42 6.50
C GLU A 161 -5.93 7.84 5.08
N PHE A 162 -6.76 8.42 4.22
CA PHE A 162 -6.71 8.18 2.78
C PHE A 162 -5.79 9.21 2.11
N ALA A 163 -5.12 8.79 1.05
CA ALA A 163 -4.47 9.73 0.15
C ALA A 163 -5.52 10.69 -0.46
N PRO A 164 -5.12 11.85 -1.02
CA PRO A 164 -6.07 12.79 -1.58
C PRO A 164 -6.95 12.13 -2.68
N PRO A 165 -8.19 12.61 -2.91
CA PRO A 165 -9.09 12.06 -3.92
C PRO A 165 -8.47 11.92 -5.32
N ARG A 166 -8.96 10.93 -6.10
CA ARG A 166 -8.52 10.67 -7.49
C ARG A 166 -9.48 11.31 -8.48
N GLU A 167 -9.03 12.43 -9.01
CA GLU A 167 -9.74 13.23 -10.01
C GLU A 167 -8.91 13.31 -11.30
N ARG A 168 -9.50 13.87 -12.36
CA ARG A 168 -8.81 14.15 -13.62
C ARG A 168 -7.48 14.87 -13.36
N HIS A 169 -6.42 14.42 -14.03
CA HIS A 169 -5.02 14.90 -13.89
C HIS A 169 -4.31 14.60 -12.57
N SER A 170 -5.01 14.05 -11.58
CA SER A 170 -4.35 13.54 -10.38
C SER A 170 -3.45 12.34 -10.72
N ALA A 171 -2.49 12.06 -9.85
CA ALA A 171 -1.65 10.87 -10.02
C ALA A 171 -2.48 9.58 -9.88
N ALA A 172 -2.19 8.57 -10.70
CA ALA A 172 -2.88 7.29 -10.66
C ALA A 172 -2.43 6.42 -9.48
N ARG A 173 -2.86 6.80 -8.28
CA ARG A 173 -2.61 6.14 -6.99
C ARG A 173 -3.94 5.81 -6.32
N PHE A 174 -4.29 4.54 -6.23
CA PHE A 174 -5.56 4.12 -5.63
C PHE A 174 -5.51 2.66 -5.21
N ALA A 175 -6.46 2.27 -4.37
CA ALA A 175 -6.66 0.88 -3.96
C ALA A 175 -8.10 0.44 -4.22
N VAL A 176 -8.28 -0.88 -4.30
CA VAL A 176 -9.60 -1.49 -4.39
C VAL A 176 -9.74 -2.52 -3.27
N PHE A 177 -10.89 -2.48 -2.59
CA PHE A 177 -11.19 -3.31 -1.43
C PHE A 177 -12.46 -4.12 -1.70
N ASP A 178 -12.41 -5.43 -1.42
CA ASP A 178 -13.53 -6.35 -1.60
C ASP A 178 -14.52 -6.28 -0.44
N VAL A 179 -15.21 -5.14 -0.40
CA VAL A 179 -16.22 -4.74 0.59
C VAL A 179 -17.30 -3.91 -0.10
N ARG A 180 -18.50 -3.85 0.51
CA ARG A 180 -19.64 -3.12 -0.06
C ARG A 180 -19.46 -1.61 0.03
N ASP A 181 -18.85 -1.08 1.07
CA ASP A 181 -18.67 0.36 1.30
C ASP A 181 -17.53 0.63 2.29
N GLU A 182 -17.27 1.92 2.56
CA GLU A 182 -16.22 2.34 3.49
C GLU A 182 -16.53 2.00 4.94
N ALA A 183 -17.80 1.79 5.31
CA ALA A 183 -18.18 1.35 6.65
C ALA A 183 -17.79 -0.12 6.85
N GLU A 184 -18.10 -0.99 5.88
CA GLU A 184 -17.62 -2.37 5.89
C GLU A 184 -16.08 -2.44 5.79
N LEU A 185 -15.44 -1.54 5.04
CA LEU A 185 -13.97 -1.43 5.03
C LEU A 185 -13.43 -1.17 6.44
N ALA A 186 -14.04 -0.27 7.18
CA ALA A 186 -13.61 0.05 8.54
C ALA A 186 -13.83 -1.11 9.53
N GLU A 187 -14.89 -1.90 9.34
CA GLU A 187 -15.17 -3.09 10.15
C GLU A 187 -14.21 -4.24 9.84
N ARG A 188 -13.96 -4.52 8.56
CA ARG A 188 -13.19 -5.70 8.11
C ARG A 188 -11.69 -5.45 7.96
N GLY A 189 -11.29 -4.18 7.90
CA GLY A 189 -9.91 -3.75 7.74
C GLY A 189 -9.38 -3.78 6.31
N ALA A 190 -8.20 -3.21 6.14
CA ALA A 190 -7.52 -3.06 4.86
C ALA A 190 -7.01 -4.40 4.27
N GLY A 191 -7.00 -5.48 5.06
CA GLY A 191 -6.72 -6.84 4.58
C GLY A 191 -7.71 -7.36 3.52
N THR A 192 -8.81 -6.63 3.30
CA THR A 192 -9.78 -6.86 2.20
C THR A 192 -9.29 -6.31 0.85
N CYS A 193 -8.12 -5.69 0.78
CA CYS A 193 -7.58 -5.16 -0.47
C CYS A 193 -7.38 -6.26 -1.52
N VAL A 194 -7.83 -5.98 -2.75
CA VAL A 194 -7.68 -6.85 -3.91
C VAL A 194 -6.79 -6.26 -5.00
N ALA A 195 -6.57 -4.94 -4.98
CA ALA A 195 -5.67 -4.28 -5.93
C ALA A 195 -5.08 -3.00 -5.34
N THR A 196 -3.82 -2.74 -5.68
CA THR A 196 -3.17 -1.44 -5.41
C THR A 196 -2.45 -0.97 -6.64
N VAL A 197 -2.76 0.25 -7.06
CA VAL A 197 -2.23 0.89 -8.26
C VAL A 197 -1.44 2.12 -7.84
N ILE A 198 -0.21 2.24 -8.34
CA ILE A 198 0.65 3.40 -8.11
C ILE A 198 1.31 3.81 -9.42
N GLU A 199 1.15 5.08 -9.78
CA GLU A 199 1.57 5.64 -11.06
C GLU A 199 1.07 4.77 -12.24
N GLY A 200 -0.18 4.30 -12.14
CA GLY A 200 -0.86 3.46 -13.13
C GLY A 200 -0.34 2.02 -13.26
N ARG A 201 0.65 1.63 -12.45
CA ARG A 201 1.13 0.24 -12.36
C ARG A 201 0.31 -0.50 -11.33
N LEU A 202 -0.27 -1.64 -11.71
CA LEU A 202 -0.91 -2.57 -10.78
C LEU A 202 0.17 -3.32 -9.99
N LEU A 203 0.52 -2.81 -8.81
CA LEU A 203 1.64 -3.32 -7.99
C LEU A 203 1.23 -4.42 -7.04
N TYR A 204 -0.04 -4.46 -6.64
CA TYR A 204 -0.62 -5.58 -5.92
C TYR A 204 -1.92 -6.00 -6.60
N ARG A 205 -2.11 -7.32 -6.67
CA ARG A 205 -3.35 -7.96 -7.10
C ARG A 205 -3.52 -9.25 -6.31
N ARG A 206 -4.62 -9.34 -5.56
CA ARG A 206 -5.03 -10.60 -4.93
C ARG A 206 -5.44 -11.59 -6.02
N ARG A 207 -4.92 -12.82 -5.93
CA ARG A 207 -5.23 -13.91 -6.87
C ARG A 207 -6.59 -14.51 -6.56
#